data_AF-A0A354A5J9-F1
#
_entry.id   AF-A0A354A5J9-F1
#
_cell.length_a   1.000
_cell.length_b   1.000
_cell.length_c   1.000
_cell.angle_alpha   90.00
_cell.angle_beta   90.00
_cell.angle_gamma   90.00
#
_symmetry.space_group_name_H-M   'P 1'
#
loop_
_entity.id
_entity.type
_entity.pdbx_description
1 polymer ?
#
loop_
_entity_poly.entity_id
_entity_poly.type
_entity_poly.pdbx_seq_one_letter_code
_entity_poly.pdbx_strand_id
1 'polypeptide(L)'
;MRDLQQKALLEMMVRLERELTTTGSMQASAAASAEEVASQKLEMEQKSKFLDTLKQLKATGRMSIKLANPRLLKNTEYDIEFEDGDSLMIPMRNSVVSVFGAVMSRGSFVYSTDIAYKDYIGMAGGYTAYADEDNVYVLKVDGTARKLTSGFLGWNSSETRWEMSSFGEEVREIEPGDTIVVPEKLERIAWMREIKDITQILYQIATTAGVLIVAF
;
A
#
# COMPACT_ATOMS: atom_id res chain seq x y z
N MET A 1 17.92 -15.27 -8.52
CA MET A 1 16.95 -14.16 -8.25
C MET A 1 17.18 -13.38 -6.95
N ARG A 2 17.38 -14.04 -5.80
CA ARG A 2 17.60 -13.35 -4.51
C ARG A 2 18.71 -12.31 -4.56
N ASP A 3 19.82 -12.65 -5.21
CA ASP A 3 21.00 -11.76 -5.29
C ASP A 3 20.72 -10.51 -6.13
N LEU A 4 19.90 -10.62 -7.19
CA LEU A 4 19.45 -9.46 -7.97
C LEU A 4 18.57 -8.53 -7.13
N GLN A 5 17.61 -9.08 -6.38
CA GLN A 5 16.77 -8.31 -5.47
C GLN A 5 17.62 -7.67 -4.35
N GLN A 6 18.61 -8.39 -3.82
CA GLN A 6 19.53 -7.88 -2.81
C GLN A 6 20.36 -6.73 -3.35
N LYS A 7 20.87 -6.85 -4.58
CA LYS A 7 21.63 -5.79 -5.25
C LYS A 7 20.77 -4.54 -5.46
N ALA A 8 19.53 -4.70 -5.94
CA ALA A 8 18.60 -3.57 -6.09
C ALA A 8 18.30 -2.88 -4.74
N LEU A 9 18.12 -3.66 -3.66
CA LEU A 9 17.93 -3.13 -2.31
C LEU A 9 19.16 -2.34 -1.84
N LEU A 10 20.37 -2.88 -2.04
CA LEU A 10 21.63 -2.19 -1.72
C LEU A 10 21.78 -0.87 -2.50
N GLU A 11 21.52 -0.89 -3.81
CA GLU A 11 21.59 0.31 -4.66
C GLU A 11 20.59 1.39 -4.22
N MET A 12 19.38 0.99 -3.82
CA MET A 12 18.39 1.90 -3.24
C MET A 12 18.87 2.50 -1.93
N MET A 13 19.44 1.71 -1.02
CA MET A 13 19.97 2.22 0.26
C MET A 13 21.10 3.22 0.05
N VAL A 14 22.06 2.92 -0.83
CA VAL A 14 23.17 3.85 -1.15
C VAL A 14 22.64 5.16 -1.72
N ARG A 15 21.60 5.11 -2.58
CA ARG A 15 20.96 6.31 -3.12
C ARG A 15 20.33 7.16 -2.01
N LEU A 16 19.58 6.53 -1.11
CA LEU A 16 18.91 7.21 0.00
C LEU A 16 19.91 7.80 1.01
N GLU A 17 21.02 7.11 1.31
CA GLU A 17 22.11 7.63 2.14
C GLU A 17 22.76 8.87 1.51
N ARG A 18 23.01 8.82 0.21
CA ARG A 18 23.52 9.97 -0.53
C ARG A 18 22.53 11.14 -0.49
N GLU A 19 21.26 10.88 -0.70
CA GLU A 19 20.23 11.93 -0.62
C GLU A 19 20.19 12.56 0.78
N LEU A 20 20.26 11.77 1.85
CA LEU A 20 20.31 12.31 3.22
C LEU A 20 21.51 13.21 3.46
N THR A 21 22.69 12.80 3.00
CA THR A 21 23.92 13.58 3.18
C THR A 21 23.94 14.86 2.33
N THR A 22 23.47 14.80 1.08
CA THR A 22 23.42 15.98 0.19
C THR A 22 22.31 16.94 0.59
N THR A 23 21.11 16.43 0.85
CA THR A 23 19.97 17.26 1.23
C THR A 23 20.19 17.83 2.63
N GLY A 24 20.75 17.05 3.55
CA GLY A 24 21.04 17.54 4.90
C GLY A 24 22.09 18.65 4.96
N SER A 25 23.11 18.61 4.10
CA SER A 25 24.13 19.67 4.02
C SER A 25 23.65 20.93 3.27
N MET A 26 22.84 20.77 2.21
CA MET A 26 22.28 21.90 1.47
C MET A 26 21.15 22.61 2.23
N GLN A 27 20.30 21.88 2.94
CA GLN A 27 19.18 22.47 3.68
C GLN A 27 19.66 23.15 4.97
N ALA A 28 20.68 22.61 5.64
CA ALA A 28 21.30 23.25 6.80
C ALA A 28 21.99 24.59 6.48
N SER A 29 22.45 24.79 5.23
CA SER A 29 23.05 26.05 4.79
C SER A 29 22.04 27.06 4.22
N ALA A 30 20.82 26.61 3.89
CA ALA A 30 19.74 27.44 3.36
C ALA A 30 18.66 27.83 4.41
N ALA A 31 18.66 27.21 5.59
CA ALA A 31 17.69 27.50 6.65
C ALA A 31 17.91 28.91 7.21
N ALA A 32 16.86 29.75 7.15
CA ALA A 32 16.91 31.14 7.60
C ALA A 32 16.58 31.30 9.08
N SER A 33 15.92 30.31 9.69
CA SER A 33 15.45 30.36 11.08
C SER A 33 15.82 29.11 11.90
N ALA A 34 15.92 29.25 13.23
CA ALA A 34 16.19 28.14 14.14
C ALA A 34 15.07 27.08 14.16
N GLU A 35 13.85 27.47 13.79
CA GLU A 35 12.68 26.60 13.74
C GLU A 35 12.68 25.70 12.49
N GLU A 36 13.14 26.22 11.34
CA GLU A 36 13.40 25.41 10.13
C GLU A 36 14.54 24.41 10.33
N VAL A 37 15.57 24.78 11.10
CA VAL A 37 16.66 23.85 11.44
C VAL A 37 16.13 22.70 12.33
N ALA A 38 15.21 22.99 13.25
CA ALA A 38 14.62 21.97 14.13
C ALA A 38 13.69 21.00 13.36
N SER A 39 12.84 21.52 12.47
CA SER A 39 11.96 20.68 11.64
C SER A 39 12.74 19.82 10.65
N GLN A 40 13.77 20.37 10.02
CA GLN A 40 14.66 19.59 9.13
C GLN A 40 15.43 18.51 9.89
N LYS A 41 15.89 18.80 11.11
CA LYS A 41 16.56 17.81 11.95
C LYS A 41 15.64 16.63 12.27
N LEU A 42 14.38 16.89 12.58
CA LEU A 42 13.36 15.85 12.83
C LEU A 42 13.12 15.00 11.56
N GLU A 43 13.02 15.64 10.39
CA GLU A 43 12.86 14.95 9.12
C GLU A 43 14.08 14.05 8.80
N MET A 44 15.29 14.55 9.02
CA MET A 44 16.53 13.77 8.85
C MET A 44 16.59 12.58 9.81
N GLU A 45 16.17 12.76 11.06
CA GLU A 45 16.14 11.69 12.05
C GLU A 45 15.14 10.59 11.65
N GLN A 46 13.95 10.97 11.16
CA GLN A 46 12.96 10.01 10.65
C GLN A 46 13.50 9.25 9.43
N LYS A 47 14.13 9.94 8.48
CA LYS A 47 14.74 9.32 7.30
C LYS A 47 15.92 8.40 7.68
N SER A 48 16.71 8.76 8.68
CA SER A 48 17.79 7.90 9.21
C SER A 48 17.22 6.63 9.84
N LYS A 49 16.19 6.73 10.68
CA LYS A 49 15.53 5.57 11.29
C LYS A 49 14.91 4.65 10.23
N PHE A 50 14.35 5.23 9.18
CA PHE A 50 13.84 4.46 8.05
C PHE A 50 14.96 3.68 7.33
N LEU A 51 16.12 4.31 7.10
CA LEU A 51 17.29 3.62 6.55
C LEU A 51 17.77 2.48 7.43
N ASP A 52 17.83 2.68 8.74
CA ASP A 52 18.24 1.62 9.68
C ASP A 52 17.27 0.43 9.63
N THR A 53 15.98 0.71 9.41
CA THR A 53 14.98 -0.34 9.17
C THR A 53 15.24 -1.07 7.85
N LEU A 54 15.53 -0.34 6.76
CA LEU A 54 15.85 -0.95 5.47
C LEU A 54 17.11 -1.83 5.51
N LYS A 55 18.13 -1.44 6.29
CA LYS A 55 19.37 -2.21 6.48
C LYS A 55 19.13 -3.58 7.12
N GLN A 56 18.06 -3.72 7.90
CA GLN A 56 17.69 -4.99 8.53
C GLN A 56 16.91 -5.91 7.58
N LEU A 57 16.35 -5.37 6.49
CA LEU A 57 15.63 -6.15 5.50
C LEU A 57 16.61 -6.96 4.64
N LYS A 58 16.28 -8.23 4.45
CA LYS A 58 16.97 -9.12 3.49
C LYS A 58 16.05 -9.39 2.32
N ALA A 59 16.61 -9.40 1.12
CA ALA A 59 15.85 -9.84 -0.04
C ALA A 59 15.42 -11.30 0.15
N THR A 60 14.13 -11.55 -0.01
CA THR A 60 13.55 -12.90 0.15
C THR A 60 13.77 -13.76 -1.08
N GLY A 61 13.93 -13.17 -2.27
CA GLY A 61 14.10 -13.92 -3.52
C GLY A 61 12.83 -14.61 -3.99
N ARG A 62 11.66 -14.26 -3.45
CA ARG A 62 10.40 -14.96 -3.72
C ARG A 62 9.86 -14.63 -5.12
N MET A 63 9.49 -15.67 -5.85
CA MET A 63 8.76 -15.60 -7.12
C MET A 63 7.46 -16.40 -6.97
N SER A 64 6.32 -15.78 -7.28
CA SER A 64 5.05 -16.50 -7.36
C SER A 64 4.93 -17.11 -8.74
N ILE A 65 4.64 -18.41 -8.79
CA ILE A 65 4.45 -19.17 -10.03
C ILE A 65 3.12 -19.90 -9.95
N LYS A 66 2.39 -19.95 -11.07
CA LYS A 66 1.17 -20.73 -11.16
C LYS A 66 1.53 -22.18 -11.41
N LEU A 67 1.55 -22.99 -10.34
CA LEU A 67 1.78 -24.41 -10.47
C LEU A 67 0.56 -25.10 -11.09
N ALA A 68 0.78 -25.74 -12.23
CA ALA A 68 -0.14 -26.67 -12.85
C ALA A 68 0.53 -28.05 -12.96
N ASN A 69 -0.17 -29.03 -13.52
CA ASN A 69 0.46 -30.31 -13.85
C ASN A 69 1.71 -30.07 -14.71
N PRO A 70 2.88 -30.66 -14.42
CA PRO A 70 4.13 -30.38 -15.15
C PRO A 70 4.01 -30.52 -16.67
N ARG A 71 3.13 -31.41 -17.17
CA ARG A 71 2.87 -31.57 -18.60
C ARG A 71 2.18 -30.36 -19.24
N LEU A 72 1.42 -29.62 -18.45
CA LEU A 72 0.72 -28.40 -18.85
C LEU A 72 1.60 -27.16 -18.74
N LEU A 73 2.75 -27.26 -18.06
CA LEU A 73 3.69 -26.15 -17.92
C LEU A 73 4.61 -26.02 -19.13
N LYS A 74 4.85 -27.11 -19.88
CA LYS A 74 5.77 -27.10 -21.02
C LYS A 74 5.38 -26.06 -22.08
N ASN A 75 6.32 -25.22 -22.50
CA ASN A 75 6.13 -24.11 -23.43
C ASN A 75 5.15 -23.01 -22.95
N THR A 76 4.91 -22.90 -21.65
CA THR A 76 4.14 -21.78 -21.07
C THR A 76 5.08 -20.74 -20.46
N GLU A 77 4.54 -19.57 -20.10
CA GLU A 77 5.27 -18.55 -19.33
C GLU A 77 5.75 -19.03 -17.95
N TYR A 78 5.22 -20.17 -17.47
CA TYR A 78 5.58 -20.81 -16.21
C TYR A 78 6.52 -22.01 -16.39
N ASP A 79 7.04 -22.25 -17.62
CA ASP A 79 8.09 -23.25 -17.92
C ASP A 79 9.47 -22.70 -17.52
N ILE A 80 9.70 -22.60 -16.21
CA ILE A 80 10.90 -21.95 -15.66
C ILE A 80 11.95 -23.01 -15.34
N GLU A 81 13.18 -22.78 -15.82
CA GLU A 81 14.34 -23.58 -15.45
C GLU A 81 14.80 -23.22 -14.04
N PHE A 82 15.04 -24.24 -13.20
CA PHE A 82 15.58 -24.05 -11.85
C PHE A 82 17.10 -23.91 -11.89
N GLU A 83 17.64 -22.96 -11.12
CA GLU A 83 19.08 -22.85 -10.88
C GLU A 83 19.47 -23.59 -9.59
N ASP A 84 20.77 -23.90 -9.45
CA ASP A 84 21.29 -24.52 -8.22
C ASP A 84 21.06 -23.60 -7.02
N GLY A 85 20.48 -24.15 -5.95
CA GLY A 85 20.12 -23.40 -4.75
C GLY A 85 18.70 -22.81 -4.73
N ASP A 86 17.92 -22.95 -5.81
CA ASP A 86 16.49 -22.64 -5.79
C ASP A 86 15.70 -23.65 -4.95
N SER A 87 14.65 -23.18 -4.28
CA SER A 87 13.78 -24.02 -3.44
C SER A 87 12.32 -23.80 -3.78
N LEU A 88 11.61 -24.89 -4.09
CA LEU A 88 10.17 -24.87 -4.30
C LEU A 88 9.43 -25.16 -3.00
N MET A 89 8.76 -24.14 -2.45
CA MET A 89 7.92 -24.28 -1.27
C MET A 89 6.45 -24.41 -1.68
N ILE A 90 5.85 -25.59 -1.44
CA ILE A 90 4.42 -25.81 -1.65
C ILE A 90 3.71 -25.74 -0.28
N PRO A 91 2.88 -24.71 -0.03
CA PRO A 91 2.19 -24.56 1.23
C PRO A 91 1.13 -25.65 1.42
N MET A 92 0.90 -26.03 2.68
CA MET A 92 -0.17 -26.97 3.01
C MET A 92 -1.54 -26.33 2.80
N ARG A 93 -2.47 -27.08 2.22
CA ARG A 93 -3.86 -26.65 2.08
C ARG A 93 -4.55 -26.67 3.44
N ASN A 94 -4.77 -25.51 4.03
CA ASN A 94 -5.63 -25.36 5.20
C ASN A 94 -7.04 -24.91 4.74
N SER A 95 -8.04 -25.11 5.60
CA SER A 95 -9.44 -24.75 5.31
C SER A 95 -9.88 -23.52 6.10
N VAL A 96 -8.98 -22.54 6.25
CA VAL A 96 -9.23 -21.34 7.05
C VAL A 96 -8.94 -20.07 6.26
N VAL A 97 -9.64 -19.00 6.60
CA VAL A 97 -9.39 -17.64 6.11
C VAL A 97 -9.01 -16.80 7.31
N SER A 98 -7.93 -16.04 7.20
CA SER A 98 -7.49 -15.16 8.28
C SER A 98 -7.96 -13.73 8.03
N VAL A 99 -8.33 -13.02 9.08
CA VAL A 99 -8.69 -11.59 9.02
C VAL A 99 -7.72 -10.81 9.89
N PHE A 100 -7.07 -9.82 9.30
CA PHE A 100 -6.04 -9.01 9.92
C PHE A 100 -6.26 -7.51 9.67
N GLY A 101 -5.68 -6.69 10.55
CA GLY A 101 -5.65 -5.22 10.42
C GLY A 101 -6.69 -4.51 11.29
N ALA A 102 -7.36 -3.52 10.70
CA ALA A 102 -8.31 -2.60 11.32
C ALA A 102 -9.71 -3.22 11.52
N VAL A 103 -9.75 -4.35 12.22
CA VAL A 103 -10.98 -5.07 12.62
C VAL A 103 -11.05 -5.19 14.14
N MET A 104 -12.25 -5.37 14.69
CA MET A 104 -12.45 -5.48 16.15
C MET A 104 -11.65 -6.64 16.77
N SER A 105 -11.62 -7.80 16.11
CA SER A 105 -10.88 -8.97 16.56
C SER A 105 -10.20 -9.67 15.40
N ARG A 106 -8.86 -9.68 15.40
CA ARG A 106 -8.06 -10.44 14.42
C ARG A 106 -8.19 -11.93 14.72
N GLY A 107 -8.29 -12.77 13.69
CA GLY A 107 -8.48 -14.20 13.88
C GLY A 107 -8.53 -15.00 12.59
N SER A 108 -8.64 -16.32 12.73
CA SER A 108 -8.81 -17.24 11.61
C SER A 108 -10.17 -17.94 11.73
N PHE A 109 -10.88 -18.01 10.62
CA PHE A 109 -12.23 -18.56 10.52
C PHE A 109 -12.26 -19.71 9.53
N VAL A 110 -13.17 -20.66 9.71
CA VAL A 110 -13.32 -21.77 8.77
C VAL A 110 -13.80 -21.24 7.42
N TYR A 111 -13.12 -21.65 6.35
CA TYR A 111 -13.50 -21.30 4.99
C TYR A 111 -14.86 -21.91 4.63
N SER A 112 -15.75 -21.08 4.10
CA SER A 112 -17.00 -21.48 3.46
C SER A 112 -17.12 -20.82 2.10
N THR A 113 -17.66 -21.57 1.14
CA THR A 113 -17.93 -21.11 -0.23
C THR A 113 -19.15 -20.21 -0.34
N ASP A 114 -19.96 -20.16 0.72
CA ASP A 114 -21.29 -19.56 0.71
C ASP A 114 -21.31 -18.17 1.35
N ILE A 115 -20.14 -17.67 1.77
CA ILE A 115 -19.98 -16.37 2.44
C ILE A 115 -18.90 -15.53 1.74
N ALA A 116 -19.12 -14.22 1.73
CA ALA A 116 -18.23 -13.25 1.11
C ALA A 116 -17.18 -12.73 2.12
N TYR A 117 -16.20 -11.97 1.62
CA TYR A 117 -15.16 -11.38 2.47
C TYR A 117 -15.70 -10.51 3.60
N LYS A 118 -16.81 -9.81 3.34
CA LYS A 118 -17.48 -8.95 4.31
C LYS A 118 -18.04 -9.74 5.49
N ASP A 119 -18.46 -10.97 5.27
CA ASP A 119 -18.99 -11.84 6.32
C ASP A 119 -17.88 -12.27 7.27
N TYR A 120 -16.68 -12.60 6.75
CA TYR A 120 -15.51 -12.89 7.59
C TYR A 120 -15.11 -11.67 8.42
N ILE A 121 -15.20 -10.45 7.86
CA ILE A 121 -14.99 -9.21 8.61
C ILE A 121 -16.07 -9.03 9.69
N GLY A 122 -17.32 -9.38 9.39
CA GLY A 122 -18.40 -9.42 10.37
C GLY A 122 -18.14 -10.41 11.52
N MET A 123 -17.62 -11.60 11.21
CA MET A 123 -17.19 -12.59 12.22
C MET A 123 -16.03 -12.08 13.08
N ALA A 124 -15.17 -11.23 12.52
CA ALA A 124 -14.14 -10.48 13.24
C ALA A 124 -14.68 -9.32 14.09
N GLY A 125 -16.00 -9.17 14.20
CA GLY A 125 -16.67 -8.10 14.96
C GLY A 125 -16.83 -6.79 14.18
N GLY A 126 -16.57 -6.80 12.86
CA GLY A 126 -16.63 -5.62 12.00
C GLY A 126 -15.36 -4.78 12.01
N TYR A 127 -15.42 -3.65 11.31
CA TYR A 127 -14.34 -2.69 11.16
C TYR A 127 -14.08 -1.87 12.44
N THR A 128 -12.85 -1.39 12.61
CA THR A 128 -12.54 -0.32 13.59
C THR A 128 -12.92 1.05 13.07
N ALA A 129 -13.01 2.05 13.97
CA ALA A 129 -13.35 3.43 13.61
C ALA A 129 -12.37 4.08 12.61
N TYR A 130 -11.16 3.56 12.54
CA TYR A 130 -10.08 4.03 11.67
C TYR A 130 -9.80 3.08 10.51
N ALA A 131 -10.72 2.17 10.17
CA ALA A 131 -10.54 1.25 9.06
C ALA A 131 -10.67 1.94 7.69
N ASP A 132 -9.78 1.57 6.77
CA ASP A 132 -9.87 1.93 5.35
C ASP A 132 -10.68 0.89 4.58
N GLU A 133 -12.00 1.02 4.70
CA GLU A 133 -12.98 0.14 4.07
C GLU A 133 -12.92 0.15 2.54
N ASP A 134 -12.33 1.18 1.92
CA ASP A 134 -12.24 1.32 0.47
C ASP A 134 -11.00 0.65 -0.12
N ASN A 135 -10.05 0.22 0.73
CA ASN A 135 -8.78 -0.38 0.32
C ASN A 135 -8.54 -1.76 0.93
N VAL A 136 -9.62 -2.47 1.29
CA VAL A 136 -9.54 -3.86 1.74
C VAL A 136 -8.98 -4.73 0.62
N TYR A 137 -8.06 -5.63 0.96
CA TYR A 137 -7.45 -6.55 0.00
C TYR A 137 -7.24 -7.94 0.61
N VAL A 138 -7.11 -8.94 -0.24
CA VAL A 138 -6.76 -10.30 0.13
C VAL A 138 -5.31 -10.58 -0.23
N LEU A 139 -4.56 -11.14 0.71
CA LEU A 139 -3.27 -11.76 0.49
C LEU A 139 -3.49 -13.25 0.27
N LYS A 140 -3.18 -13.71 -0.95
CA LYS A 140 -3.28 -15.10 -1.36
C LYS A 140 -2.15 -15.93 -0.79
N VAL A 141 -2.36 -17.24 -0.70
CA VAL A 141 -1.37 -18.22 -0.23
C VAL A 141 -0.09 -18.21 -1.08
N ASP A 142 -0.21 -17.93 -2.38
CA ASP A 142 0.92 -17.78 -3.32
C ASP A 142 1.71 -16.47 -3.12
N GLY A 143 1.27 -15.61 -2.20
CA GLY A 143 1.88 -14.32 -1.89
C GLY A 143 1.46 -13.17 -2.80
N THR A 144 0.52 -13.40 -3.73
CA THR A 144 -0.10 -12.33 -4.51
C THR A 144 -1.14 -11.58 -3.68
N ALA A 145 -1.36 -10.30 -3.99
CA ALA A 145 -2.37 -9.50 -3.32
C ALA A 145 -3.41 -9.03 -4.34
N ARG A 146 -4.70 -9.03 -3.96
CA ARG A 146 -5.81 -8.55 -4.79
C ARG A 146 -6.73 -7.66 -3.97
N LYS A 147 -7.11 -6.51 -4.53
CA LYS A 147 -8.06 -5.59 -3.89
C LYS A 147 -9.47 -6.21 -3.92
N LEU A 148 -10.15 -6.21 -2.77
CA LEU A 148 -11.49 -6.77 -2.56
C LEU A 148 -12.62 -5.73 -2.75
N THR A 149 -12.23 -4.46 -2.77
CA THR A 149 -13.15 -3.33 -2.93
C THR A 149 -13.10 -2.85 -4.37
N SER A 150 -14.14 -3.16 -5.13
CA SER A 150 -14.39 -2.57 -6.44
C SER A 150 -15.51 -1.54 -6.30
N GLY A 151 -15.23 -0.28 -6.65
CA GLY A 151 -16.27 0.75 -6.72
C GLY A 151 -17.27 0.42 -7.83
N PHE A 152 -18.46 1.04 -7.80
CA PHE A 152 -19.54 0.82 -8.78
C PHE A 152 -19.09 1.02 -10.24
N LEU A 153 -18.08 1.87 -10.46
CA LEU A 153 -17.44 2.11 -11.75
C LEU A 153 -15.91 2.06 -11.54
N GLY A 154 -15.24 1.08 -12.13
CA GLY A 154 -13.78 0.92 -12.07
C GLY A 154 -13.14 1.23 -13.43
N TRP A 155 -12.05 2.00 -13.44
CA TRP A 155 -11.21 2.11 -14.63
C TRP A 155 -10.32 0.88 -14.73
N ASN A 156 -10.56 0.03 -15.74
CA ASN A 156 -9.68 -1.09 -16.06
C ASN A 156 -8.51 -0.57 -16.90
N SER A 157 -7.31 -0.48 -16.32
CA SER A 157 -6.12 0.04 -17.00
C SER A 157 -5.50 -0.94 -18.00
N SER A 158 -5.76 -2.24 -17.87
CA SER A 158 -5.31 -3.24 -18.87
C SER A 158 -6.16 -3.20 -20.13
N GLU A 159 -7.46 -2.96 -20.00
CA GLU A 159 -8.41 -2.91 -21.12
C GLU A 159 -8.77 -1.47 -21.56
N THR A 160 -8.24 -0.47 -20.85
CA THR A 160 -8.49 0.98 -21.07
C THR A 160 -9.98 1.31 -21.16
N ARG A 161 -10.80 0.72 -20.29
CA ARG A 161 -12.27 0.88 -20.31
C ARG A 161 -12.84 1.04 -18.91
N TRP A 162 -13.96 1.76 -18.83
CA TRP A 162 -14.80 1.81 -17.64
C TRP A 162 -15.61 0.52 -17.53
N GLU A 163 -15.48 -0.19 -16.41
CA GLU A 163 -16.22 -1.41 -16.12
C GLU A 163 -17.15 -1.17 -14.94
N MET A 164 -18.40 -1.63 -15.08
CA MET A 164 -19.42 -1.51 -14.05
C MET A 164 -19.45 -2.83 -13.27
N SER A 165 -19.02 -2.77 -12.01
CA SER A 165 -18.79 -3.94 -11.15
C SER A 165 -20.06 -4.70 -10.74
N SER A 166 -21.25 -4.16 -11.05
CA SER A 166 -22.55 -4.80 -10.81
C SER A 166 -22.96 -5.84 -11.87
N PHE A 167 -22.21 -5.96 -12.98
CA PHE A 167 -22.47 -6.93 -14.06
C PHE A 167 -21.28 -7.87 -14.32
N GLY A 168 -20.18 -7.72 -13.56
CA GLY A 168 -19.07 -8.67 -13.56
C GLY A 168 -19.36 -9.83 -12.59
N GLU A 169 -18.78 -11.00 -12.85
CA GLU A 169 -18.82 -12.15 -11.93
C GLU A 169 -18.61 -11.67 -10.49
N GLU A 170 -19.48 -12.11 -9.57
CA GLU A 170 -19.17 -12.11 -8.14
C GLU A 170 -17.80 -12.75 -8.01
N VAL A 171 -16.77 -11.95 -7.75
CA VAL A 171 -15.43 -12.49 -7.63
C VAL A 171 -15.52 -13.48 -6.49
N ARG A 172 -15.37 -14.77 -6.78
CA ARG A 172 -15.13 -15.80 -5.77
C ARG A 172 -13.74 -15.50 -5.22
N GLU A 173 -13.70 -14.47 -4.37
CA GLU A 173 -12.51 -13.66 -4.13
C GLU A 173 -11.57 -14.31 -3.14
N ILE A 174 -12.12 -15.22 -2.34
CA ILE A 174 -11.46 -15.87 -1.23
C ILE A 174 -11.36 -17.36 -1.47
N GLU A 175 -10.15 -17.85 -1.26
CA GLU A 175 -9.77 -19.24 -1.30
C GLU A 175 -9.30 -19.68 0.10
N PRO A 176 -9.31 -21.00 0.38
CA PRO A 176 -8.74 -21.51 1.61
C PRO A 176 -7.27 -21.11 1.76
N GLY A 177 -6.92 -20.56 2.93
CA GLY A 177 -5.59 -20.09 3.29
C GLY A 177 -5.34 -18.60 3.04
N ASP A 178 -6.30 -17.92 2.43
CA ASP A 178 -6.21 -16.49 2.20
C ASP A 178 -6.26 -15.68 3.49
N THR A 179 -5.63 -14.50 3.44
CA THR A 179 -5.70 -13.51 4.51
C THR A 179 -6.35 -12.24 4.02
N ILE A 180 -7.52 -11.91 4.57
CA ILE A 180 -8.18 -10.62 4.37
C ILE A 180 -7.45 -9.59 5.23
N VAL A 181 -6.99 -8.52 4.61
CA VAL A 181 -6.30 -7.41 5.27
C VAL A 181 -7.13 -6.15 5.14
N VAL A 182 -7.45 -5.57 6.28
CA VAL A 182 -8.13 -4.28 6.39
C VAL A 182 -7.11 -3.23 6.81
N PRO A 183 -6.72 -2.29 5.93
CA PRO A 183 -5.79 -1.22 6.28
C PRO A 183 -6.40 -0.21 7.25
N GLU A 184 -5.55 0.61 7.86
CA GLU A 184 -5.97 1.77 8.64
C GLU A 184 -5.99 3.02 7.75
N LYS A 185 -7.00 3.88 7.92
CA LYS A 185 -7.06 5.20 7.31
C LYS A 185 -5.91 6.03 7.88
N LEU A 186 -4.95 6.36 7.02
CA LEU A 186 -4.00 7.43 7.30
C LEU A 186 -4.79 8.74 7.23
N GLU A 187 -5.32 9.18 8.36
CA GLU A 187 -5.96 10.48 8.46
C GLU A 187 -4.98 11.54 7.95
N ARG A 188 -5.29 12.11 6.78
CA ARG A 188 -4.54 13.20 6.14
C ARG A 188 -4.83 14.51 6.88
N ILE A 189 -4.72 14.53 8.20
CA ILE A 189 -4.92 15.73 9.02
C ILE A 189 -3.59 16.49 9.10
N ALA A 190 -3.31 17.28 8.07
CA ALA A 190 -2.32 18.36 8.15
C ALA A 190 -2.56 19.50 7.14
N TRP A 191 -3.24 19.25 6.02
CA TRP A 191 -3.38 20.26 4.97
C TRP A 191 -4.49 21.31 5.25
N MET A 192 -5.53 20.99 6.04
CA MET A 192 -6.57 21.97 6.41
C MET A 192 -6.09 23.08 7.35
N ARG A 193 -4.89 22.97 7.95
CA ARG A 193 -4.35 24.05 8.79
C ARG A 193 -3.69 25.15 7.95
N GLU A 194 -3.36 24.86 6.70
CA GLU A 194 -2.58 25.69 5.77
C GLU A 194 -3.46 26.44 4.74
N ILE A 195 -4.72 26.04 4.55
CA ILE A 195 -5.67 26.73 3.64
C ILE A 195 -6.08 28.12 4.17
N LYS A 196 -5.79 28.42 5.44
CA LYS A 196 -6.04 29.73 6.04
C LYS A 196 -5.30 30.85 5.29
N ASP A 197 -4.14 30.55 4.71
CA ASP A 197 -3.31 31.54 4.02
C ASP A 197 -3.86 31.88 2.62
N ILE A 198 -4.47 30.91 1.93
CA ILE A 198 -5.13 31.15 0.63
C ILE A 198 -6.32 32.09 0.79
N THR A 199 -7.12 31.93 1.85
CA THR A 199 -8.24 32.84 2.13
C THR A 199 -7.76 34.26 2.45
N GLN A 200 -6.60 34.40 3.09
CA GLN A 200 -6.02 35.70 3.44
C GLN A 200 -5.44 36.42 2.22
N ILE A 201 -4.81 35.68 1.31
CA ILE A 201 -4.35 36.18 0.00
C ILE A 201 -5.55 36.58 -0.86
N LEU A 202 -6.61 35.77 -0.93
CA LEU A 202 -7.83 36.11 -1.67
C LEU A 202 -8.55 37.34 -1.09
N TYR A 203 -8.60 37.48 0.24
CA TYR A 203 -9.13 38.68 0.91
C TYR A 203 -8.29 39.91 0.60
N GLN A 204 -6.96 39.80 0.62
CA GLN A 204 -6.05 40.89 0.26
C GLN A 204 -6.18 41.27 -1.21
N ILE A 205 -6.34 40.30 -2.13
CA ILE A 205 -6.65 40.57 -3.54
C ILE A 205 -8.00 41.29 -3.66
N ALA A 206 -9.04 40.88 -2.91
CA ALA A 206 -10.34 41.54 -2.93
C ALA A 206 -10.31 42.98 -2.39
N THR A 207 -9.53 43.25 -1.34
CA THR A 207 -9.35 44.62 -0.81
C THR A 207 -8.47 45.49 -1.69
N THR A 208 -7.51 44.90 -2.41
CA THR A 208 -6.59 45.65 -3.30
C THR A 208 -7.20 45.89 -4.69
N ALA A 209 -8.05 44.97 -5.17
CA ALA A 209 -8.73 45.08 -6.47
C ALA A 209 -10.01 45.92 -6.43
N GLY A 210 -10.48 46.33 -5.25
CA GLY A 210 -11.55 47.33 -5.10
C GLY A 210 -12.90 46.85 -5.61
N VAL A 211 -13.64 46.10 -4.79
CA VAL A 211 -15.09 46.08 -4.93
C VAL A 211 -15.65 47.25 -4.12
N LEU A 212 -15.73 48.41 -4.80
CA LEU A 212 -16.76 49.40 -4.52
C LEU A 212 -18.13 48.72 -4.70
N ILE A 213 -18.67 48.08 -3.66
CA ILE A 213 -20.13 47.93 -3.59
C ILE A 213 -20.63 49.24 -3.00
N VAL A 214 -20.94 50.16 -3.91
CA VAL A 214 -21.73 51.35 -3.61
C VAL A 214 -23.03 50.88 -2.94
N ALA A 215 -23.26 51.38 -1.74
CA ALA A 215 -24.53 51.25 -1.05
C ALA A 215 -25.60 52.08 -1.78
N PHE A 216 -26.63 51.40 -2.28
CA PHE A 216 -28.01 51.88 -2.40
C PHE A 216 -28.96 50.68 -2.33
#